data_AF-A0A3M1SX60-F1
#
_entry.id   AF-A0A3M1SX60-F1
#
_cell.length_a   1.000
_cell.length_b   1.000
_cell.length_c   1.000
_cell.angle_alpha   90.00
_cell.angle_beta   90.00
_cell.angle_gamma   90.00
#
_symmetry.space_group_name_H-M   'P 1'
#
loop_
_entity.id
_entity.type
_entity.pdbx_description
1 polymer ?
#
loop_
_entity_poly.entity_id
_entity_poly.type
_entity_poly.pdbx_seq_one_letter_code
_entity_poly.pdbx_strand_id
1 'polypeptide(L)'
;MKADAAPRPSNVLRALLAEANRLPLAELRLRLCALRAPLQDEWARKSDPDGLYAQVSEEDPARAPELERLRGEQRGIATALRELILLSDRALTALETLALRRERLLARLRAHERRENRLLLEATLRDVGGHGHA
;
A
#
# COMPACT_ATOMS: atom_id res chain seq x y z
N MET A 1 -2.08 13.36 37.89
CA MET A 1 -1.56 12.92 36.58
C MET A 1 -2.69 12.24 35.82
N LYS A 2 -3.30 12.90 34.82
CA LYS A 2 -4.19 12.20 33.90
C LYS A 2 -3.31 11.36 32.99
N ALA A 3 -3.37 10.04 33.11
CA ALA A 3 -2.73 9.15 32.15
C ALA A 3 -3.36 9.46 30.77
N ASP A 4 -2.55 9.97 29.85
CA ASP A 4 -2.96 10.17 28.48
C ASP A 4 -3.17 8.78 27.88
N ALA A 5 -4.42 8.32 27.90
CA ALA A 5 -4.74 6.96 27.48
C ALA A 5 -4.44 6.87 25.98
N ALA A 6 -3.50 6.00 25.62
CA ALA A 6 -3.15 5.77 24.22
C ALA A 6 -4.43 5.51 23.40
N PRO A 7 -4.56 6.12 22.21
CA PRO A 7 -5.77 6.01 21.41
C PRO A 7 -6.04 4.55 21.06
N ARG A 8 -7.31 4.14 21.14
CA ARG A 8 -7.71 2.76 20.82
C ARG A 8 -7.27 2.40 19.38
N PRO A 9 -6.64 1.24 19.15
CA PRO A 9 -6.19 0.80 17.82
C PRO A 9 -7.27 0.94 16.73
N SER A 10 -8.52 0.60 17.07
CA SER A 10 -9.68 0.76 16.17
C SER A 10 -9.93 2.21 15.72
N ASN A 11 -9.69 3.20 16.59
CA ASN A 11 -9.82 4.62 16.24
C ASN A 11 -8.66 5.08 15.35
N VAL A 12 -7.45 4.58 15.62
CA VAL A 12 -6.27 4.89 14.80
C VAL A 12 -6.43 4.31 13.39
N LEU A 13 -6.95 3.08 13.27
CA LEU A 13 -7.27 2.48 11.97
C LEU A 13 -8.28 3.32 11.20
N ARG A 14 -9.35 3.81 11.85
CA ARG A 14 -10.35 4.67 11.21
C ARG A 14 -9.72 5.97 10.69
N ALA A 15 -8.92 6.65 11.52
CA ALA A 15 -8.25 7.89 11.13
C ALA A 15 -7.29 7.67 9.95
N LEU A 16 -6.50 6.59 10.01
CA LEU A 16 -5.58 6.21 8.94
C LEU A 16 -6.32 5.97 7.62
N LEU A 17 -7.44 5.25 7.65
CA LEU A 17 -8.24 4.98 6.45
C LEU A 17 -8.89 6.24 5.88
N ALA A 18 -9.30 7.19 6.72
CA ALA A 18 -9.84 8.48 6.28
C ALA A 18 -8.79 9.35 5.56
N GLU A 19 -7.51 9.16 5.89
CA GLU A 19 -6.38 9.88 5.30
C GLU A 19 -5.67 9.10 4.19
N ALA A 20 -6.08 7.85 3.92
CA ALA A 20 -5.36 6.93 3.05
C ALA A 20 -5.01 7.49 1.66
N ASN A 21 -5.91 8.28 1.06
CA ASN A 21 -5.70 8.90 -0.25
C ASN A 21 -4.69 10.06 -0.27
N ARG A 22 -4.29 10.55 0.91
CA ARG A 22 -3.32 11.65 1.06
C ARG A 22 -1.92 11.15 1.40
N LEU A 23 -1.78 9.88 1.73
CA LEU A 23 -0.52 9.29 2.13
C LEU A 23 0.17 8.61 0.94
N PRO A 24 1.50 8.69 0.84
CA PRO A 24 2.26 7.80 -0.03
C PRO A 24 1.92 6.34 0.28
N LEU A 25 1.75 5.52 -0.76
CA LEU A 25 1.35 4.11 -0.59
C LEU A 25 2.30 3.32 0.34
N ALA A 26 3.60 3.60 0.28
CA ALA A 26 4.60 2.97 1.14
C ALA A 26 4.40 3.32 2.62
N GLU A 27 4.02 4.57 2.91
CA GLU A 27 3.73 5.04 4.26
C GLU A 27 2.41 4.45 4.78
N LEU A 28 1.36 4.46 3.96
CA LEU A 28 0.08 3.82 4.29
C LEU A 28 0.30 2.35 4.66
N ARG A 29 1.05 1.61 3.84
CA ARG A 29 1.38 0.21 4.09
C ARG A 29 2.08 0.02 5.44
N LEU A 30 3.11 0.81 5.71
CA LEU A 30 3.89 0.70 6.95
C LEU A 30 3.01 0.93 8.18
N ARG A 31 2.13 1.95 8.13
CA ARG A 31 1.19 2.25 9.21
C ARG A 31 0.14 1.15 9.39
N LEU A 32 -0.40 0.58 8.30
CA LEU A 32 -1.33 -0.56 8.36
C LEU A 32 -0.68 -1.80 8.97
N CYS A 33 0.57 -2.11 8.59
CA CYS A 33 1.35 -3.20 9.18
C CYS A 33 1.56 -3.01 10.68
N ALA A 34 1.91 -1.80 11.10
CA ALA A 34 2.12 -1.46 12.52
C ALA A 34 0.83 -1.59 13.36
N LEU A 35 -0.34 -1.33 12.76
CA LEU A 35 -1.63 -1.43 13.46
C LEU A 35 -2.17 -2.86 13.59
N ARG A 36 -1.66 -3.81 12.78
CA ARG A 36 -2.23 -5.17 12.72
C ARG A 36 -2.19 -5.88 14.07
N ALA A 37 -1.03 -5.90 14.73
CA ALA A 37 -0.87 -6.59 16.02
C ALA A 37 -1.65 -5.89 17.14
N PRO A 38 -1.55 -4.57 17.36
CA PRO A 38 -2.34 -3.88 18.38
C PRO A 38 -3.86 -4.08 18.25
N LEU A 39 -4.38 -4.11 17.02
CA LEU A 39 -5.80 -4.35 16.75
C LEU A 39 -6.22 -5.78 17.12
N GLN A 40 -5.39 -6.76 16.75
CA GLN A 40 -5.62 -8.16 17.11
C GLN A 40 -5.54 -8.38 18.61
N ASP A 41 -4.58 -7.76 19.30
CA ASP A 41 -4.43 -7.84 20.76
C ASP A 41 -5.60 -7.16 21.49
N GLU A 42 -6.14 -6.06 20.95
CA GLU A 42 -7.36 -5.44 21.48
C GLU A 42 -8.56 -6.41 21.40
N TRP A 43 -8.75 -7.08 20.26
CA TRP A 43 -9.88 -8.00 20.07
C TRP A 43 -9.72 -9.33 20.80
N ALA A 44 -8.49 -9.85 20.89
CA ALA A 44 -8.17 -11.03 21.68
C ALA A 44 -8.52 -10.79 23.15
N ARG A 45 -8.08 -9.66 23.74
CA ARG A 45 -8.43 -9.31 25.14
C ARG A 45 -9.93 -9.15 25.38
N LYS A 46 -10.69 -8.65 24.40
CA LYS A 46 -12.16 -8.55 24.51
C LYS A 46 -12.83 -9.92 24.45
N SER A 47 -12.29 -10.82 23.65
CA SER A 47 -12.87 -12.14 23.38
C SER A 47 -12.35 -13.25 24.30
N ASP A 48 -11.35 -12.94 25.12
CA ASP A 48 -10.80 -13.83 26.15
C ASP A 48 -11.92 -14.39 27.05
N PRO A 49 -11.80 -15.64 27.54
CA PRO A 49 -12.69 -16.20 28.56
C PRO A 49 -12.92 -15.30 29.78
N ASP A 50 -11.92 -14.52 30.20
CA ASP A 50 -12.06 -13.53 31.29
C ASP A 50 -12.24 -12.09 30.76
N GLY A 51 -12.47 -11.97 29.45
CA GLY A 51 -12.55 -10.73 28.72
C GLY A 51 -13.92 -10.06 28.80
N LEU A 52 -13.99 -8.86 28.21
CA LEU A 52 -15.17 -8.01 28.27
C LEU A 52 -16.43 -8.69 27.68
N TYR A 53 -16.28 -9.51 26.64
CA TYR A 53 -17.42 -10.21 26.04
C TYR A 53 -17.93 -11.35 26.92
N ALA A 54 -17.07 -12.02 27.68
CA ALA A 54 -17.50 -13.04 28.61
C ALA A 54 -18.32 -12.43 29.75
N GLN A 55 -17.81 -11.35 30.35
CA GLN A 55 -18.51 -10.60 31.41
C GLN A 55 -19.90 -10.13 30.97
N VAL A 56 -20.02 -9.55 29.77
CA VAL A 56 -21.32 -9.13 29.22
C VAL A 56 -22.27 -10.31 29.00
N SER A 57 -21.75 -11.47 28.56
CA SER A 57 -22.57 -12.67 28.35
C SER A 57 -23.02 -13.32 29.66
N GLU A 58 -22.24 -13.18 30.74
CA GLU A 58 -22.60 -13.66 32.08
C GLU A 58 -23.68 -12.77 32.70
N GLU A 59 -23.57 -11.45 32.54
CA GLU A 59 -24.56 -10.48 33.02
C GLU A 59 -25.87 -10.51 32.22
N ASP A 60 -25.79 -10.67 30.89
CA ASP A 60 -26.94 -10.76 29.99
C ASP A 60 -26.74 -11.85 28.92
N PRO A 61 -27.12 -13.10 29.20
CA PRO A 61 -26.99 -14.22 28.26
C PRO A 61 -27.74 -14.01 26.93
N ALA A 62 -28.76 -13.14 26.91
CA ALA A 62 -29.50 -12.85 25.68
C ALA A 62 -28.64 -12.11 24.64
N ARG A 63 -27.49 -11.53 25.05
CA ARG A 63 -26.53 -10.84 24.16
C ARG A 63 -25.52 -11.77 23.49
N ALA A 64 -25.45 -13.04 23.89
CA ALA A 64 -24.49 -13.99 23.31
C ALA A 64 -24.50 -14.05 21.78
N PRO A 65 -25.66 -14.03 21.08
CA PRO A 65 -25.69 -14.00 19.61
C PRO A 65 -25.11 -12.72 19.00
N GLU A 66 -25.30 -11.57 19.66
CA GLU A 66 -24.77 -10.28 19.22
C GLU A 66 -23.25 -10.23 19.39
N LEU A 67 -22.74 -10.75 20.51
CA LEU A 67 -21.30 -10.87 20.77
C LEU A 67 -20.61 -11.78 19.74
N GLU A 68 -21.25 -12.87 19.31
CA GLU A 68 -20.69 -13.70 18.25
C GLU A 68 -20.66 -13.02 16.88
N ARG A 69 -21.67 -12.20 16.56
CA ARG A 69 -21.64 -11.37 15.35
C ARG A 69 -20.47 -10.40 15.39
N LEU A 70 -20.24 -9.73 16.52
CA LEU A 70 -19.10 -8.83 16.70
C LEU A 70 -17.75 -9.55 16.51
N ARG A 71 -17.59 -10.76 17.06
CA ARG A 71 -16.40 -11.59 16.82
C ARG A 71 -16.24 -11.92 15.33
N GLY A 72 -17.35 -12.21 14.65
CA GLY A 72 -17.39 -12.42 13.20
C GLY A 72 -16.92 -11.19 12.42
N GLU A 73 -17.44 -10.01 12.74
CA GLU A 73 -17.05 -8.74 12.13
C GLU A 73 -15.57 -8.43 12.34
N GLN A 74 -15.04 -8.65 13.56
CA GLN A 74 -13.61 -8.50 13.86
C GLN A 74 -12.73 -9.40 12.99
N ARG A 75 -13.11 -10.67 12.81
CA ARG A 75 -12.42 -11.58 11.88
C ARG A 75 -12.48 -11.09 10.44
N GLY A 76 -13.61 -10.55 10.02
CA GLY A 76 -13.80 -9.93 8.70
C GLY A 76 -12.87 -8.74 8.50
N ILE A 77 -12.83 -7.80 9.45
CA ILE A 77 -11.95 -6.63 9.40
C ILE A 77 -10.47 -7.03 9.42
N ALA A 78 -10.07 -8.01 10.24
CA ALA A 78 -8.70 -8.54 10.22
C ALA A 78 -8.32 -9.11 8.84
N THR A 79 -9.24 -9.79 8.18
CA THR A 79 -9.01 -10.35 6.84
C THR A 79 -8.87 -9.24 5.81
N ALA A 80 -9.79 -8.27 5.79
CA ALA A 80 -9.72 -7.11 4.91
C ALA A 80 -8.43 -6.29 5.12
N LEU A 81 -7.97 -6.13 6.37
CA LEU A 81 -6.71 -5.45 6.66
C LEU A 81 -5.50 -6.20 6.08
N ARG A 82 -5.46 -7.53 6.21
CA ARG A 82 -4.39 -8.35 5.61
C ARG A 82 -4.38 -8.25 4.09
N GLU A 83 -5.56 -8.29 3.47
CA GLU A 83 -5.71 -8.14 2.02
C GLU A 83 -5.24 -6.76 1.56
N LEU A 84 -5.61 -5.70 2.27
CA LEU A 84 -5.18 -4.33 1.95
C LEU A 84 -3.66 -4.18 2.02
N ILE A 85 -3.02 -4.76 3.05
CA ILE A 85 -1.55 -4.78 3.17
C ILE A 85 -0.91 -5.52 1.98
N LEU A 86 -1.45 -6.69 1.62
CA LEU A 86 -0.94 -7.48 0.49
C LEU A 86 -1.10 -6.76 -0.85
N LEU A 87 -2.23 -6.12 -1.07
CA LEU A 87 -2.48 -5.32 -2.28
C LEU A 87 -1.53 -4.11 -2.34
N SER A 88 -1.25 -3.49 -1.20
CA SER A 88 -0.29 -2.39 -1.10
C SER A 88 1.12 -2.85 -1.46
N ASP A 89 1.56 -4.02 -0.98
CA ASP A 89 2.85 -4.62 -1.36
C ASP A 89 2.96 -4.86 -2.86
N ARG A 90 1.94 -5.51 -3.46
CA ARG A 90 1.92 -5.79 -4.90
C ARG A 90 1.97 -4.51 -5.73
N ALA A 91 1.24 -3.48 -5.31
CA ALA A 91 1.23 -2.19 -6.00
C ALA A 91 2.58 -1.49 -5.92
N LEU A 92 3.29 -1.54 -4.79
CA LEU A 92 4.65 -1.00 -4.67
C LEU A 92 5.63 -1.71 -5.63
N THR A 93 5.63 -3.04 -5.66
CA THR A 93 6.48 -3.80 -6.60
C THR A 93 6.13 -3.48 -8.07
N ALA A 94 4.85 -3.28 -8.38
CA ALA A 94 4.43 -2.90 -9.72
C ALA A 94 4.94 -1.50 -10.10
N LEU A 95 4.93 -0.53 -9.17
CA LEU A 95 5.47 0.82 -9.38
C LEU A 95 6.98 0.79 -9.63
N GLU A 96 7.73 0.00 -8.86
CA GLU A 96 9.18 -0.19 -9.09
C GLU A 96 9.45 -0.79 -10.47
N THR A 97 8.68 -1.81 -10.85
CA THR A 97 8.79 -2.44 -12.17
C THR A 97 8.48 -1.47 -13.29
N LEU A 98 7.44 -0.64 -13.12
CA LEU A 98 7.07 0.40 -14.08
C LEU A 98 8.18 1.45 -14.24
N ALA A 99 8.76 1.91 -13.12
CA ALA A 99 9.86 2.86 -13.13
C ALA A 99 11.05 2.33 -13.94
N LEU A 100 11.46 1.09 -13.67
CA LEU A 100 12.56 0.43 -14.40
C LEU A 100 12.25 0.29 -15.90
N ARG A 101 11.02 -0.09 -16.26
CA ARG A 101 10.61 -0.20 -17.67
C ARG A 101 10.61 1.16 -18.37
N ARG A 102 10.16 2.21 -17.68
CA ARG A 102 10.18 3.58 -18.20
C ARG A 102 11.61 4.06 -18.46
N GLU A 103 12.53 3.85 -17.53
CA GLU A 103 13.94 4.21 -17.70
C GLU A 103 14.58 3.50 -18.89
N ARG A 104 14.33 2.19 -19.02
CA ARG A 104 14.81 1.40 -20.16
C ARG A 104 14.26 1.91 -21.50
N LEU A 105 12.98 2.28 -21.54
CA LEU A 105 12.38 2.85 -22.74
C LEU A 105 13.02 4.20 -23.10
N LEU A 106 13.20 5.09 -22.12
CA LEU A 106 13.87 6.38 -22.32
C LEU A 106 15.31 6.20 -22.83
N ALA A 107 16.06 5.24 -22.28
CA ALA A 107 17.41 4.94 -22.74
C ALA A 107 17.42 4.44 -24.20
N ARG A 108 16.46 3.57 -24.57
CA ARG A 108 16.30 3.10 -25.96
C ARG A 108 15.97 4.22 -26.92
N LEU A 109 15.06 5.13 -26.55
CA LEU A 109 14.71 6.30 -27.35
C LEU A 109 15.93 7.20 -27.59
N ARG A 110 16.67 7.55 -26.53
CA ARG A 110 17.91 8.35 -26.65
C ARG A 110 18.99 7.67 -27.49
N ALA A 111 19.09 6.35 -27.44
CA ALA A 111 20.03 5.60 -28.27
C ALA A 111 19.61 5.61 -29.75
N HIS A 112 18.31 5.46 -30.00
CA HIS A 112 17.72 5.55 -31.34
C HIS A 112 17.94 6.94 -31.95
N GLU A 113 17.58 8.02 -31.24
CA GLU A 113 17.77 9.41 -31.68
C GLU A 113 19.23 9.70 -32.02
N ARG A 114 20.18 9.27 -31.17
CA ARG A 114 21.61 9.44 -31.45
C ARG A 114 22.05 8.71 -32.72
N ARG A 115 21.54 7.51 -32.95
CA ARG A 115 21.85 6.73 -34.15
C ARG A 115 21.25 7.36 -35.40
N GLU A 116 20.01 7.81 -35.32
CA GLU A 116 19.32 8.50 -36.41
C GLU A 116 20.04 9.80 -36.78
N ASN A 117 20.31 10.67 -35.80
CA ASN A 117 21.04 11.93 -36.01
C ASN A 117 22.42 11.69 -36.63
N ARG A 118 23.15 10.65 -36.18
CA ARG A 118 24.43 10.29 -36.78
C ARG A 118 24.30 9.91 -38.24
N LEU A 119 23.34 9.06 -38.60
CA LEU A 119 23.12 8.65 -39.99
C LEU A 119 22.69 9.83 -40.88
N LEU A 120 21.82 10.70 -40.37
CA LEU A 120 21.41 11.91 -41.08
C LEU A 120 22.58 12.86 -41.35
N LEU A 121 23.44 13.08 -40.35
CA LEU A 121 24.67 13.88 -40.51
C LEU A 121 25.66 13.24 -41.48
N GLU A 122 25.85 11.91 -41.42
CA GLU A 122 26.71 11.19 -42.35
C GLU A 122 26.19 11.29 -43.80
N ALA A 123 24.87 11.26 -44.00
CA ALA A 123 24.25 11.40 -45.31
C ALA A 123 24.41 12.82 -45.89
N THR A 124 24.16 13.86 -45.09
CA THR A 124 24.31 15.26 -45.54
C THR A 124 25.75 15.61 -45.84
N LEU A 125 26.73 15.12 -45.06
CA LEU A 125 28.15 15.34 -45.34
C LEU A 125 28.63 14.67 -46.62
N ARG A 126 28.06 13.51 -47.01
CA ARG A 126 28.39 12.84 -48.28
C ARG A 126 27.84 13.58 -49.50
N ASP A 127 26.69 14.23 -49.36
CA ASP A 127 26.05 14.96 -50.45
C ASP A 127 26.81 16.26 -50.79
N VAL A 128 27.34 16.95 -49.78
CA VAL A 128 28.12 18.20 -49.97
C VAL A 128 29.50 17.95 -50.60
N GLY A 129 30.05 16.74 -50.51
CA GLY A 129 31.36 16.38 -51.10
C GLY A 129 31.32 15.89 -52.56
N GLY A 130 30.12 15.70 -53.14
CA GLY A 130 29.93 15.08 -54.46
C GLY A 130 29.89 16.05 -55.65
N HIS A 131 30.05 17.36 -55.43
CA HIS A 131 30.02 18.38 -56.47
C HIS A 131 31.37 19.10 -56.62
N GLY A 132 32.43 18.31 -56.78
CA GLY A 132 33.77 18.79 -57.13
C GLY A 132 34.35 18.00 -58.30
N HIS A 133 34.20 18.55 -59.50
CA HIS A 133 34.97 18.30 -60.73
C HIS A 133 34.66 17.04 -61.56
N ALA A 134 33.68 17.19 -62.46
CA ALA A 134 33.84 16.77 -63.86
C ALA A 134 34.51 17.90 -64.66
#